data_AF-A0A5J5LX87-F1
#
_entry.id   AF-A0A5J5LX87-F1
#
_cell.length_a   1.000
_cell.length_b   1.000
_cell.length_c   1.000
_cell.angle_alpha   90.00
_cell.angle_beta   90.00
_cell.angle_gamma   90.00
#
_symmetry.space_group_name_H-M   'P 1'
#
loop_
_entity.id
_entity.type
_entity.pdbx_description
1 polymer ?
#
loop_
_entity_poly.entity_id
_entity_poly.type
_entity_poly.pdbx_seq_one_letter_code
_entity_poly.pdbx_strand_id
1 'polypeptide(L)'
;MLHKPFSLLVPLSASQNYSLALLTRGENSFQKKKLHKNELYKYFDFIRVVPYKNAEVIKKFVQDIGFDCQDVWVIGDSLKSDINLGIEIGAKCILYGYHHPHYHWIQDHESFALGSFYKVDNLSDIRQILESDSNSNSESRSMT
;
A
#
# COMPACT_ATOMS: atom_id res chain seq x y z
N MET A 1 -1.39 15.43 13.57
CA MET A 1 -0.49 14.47 14.25
C MET A 1 0.06 13.51 13.18
N LEU A 2 1.23 13.83 12.63
CA LEU A 2 1.87 13.14 11.49
C LEU A 2 2.71 11.92 11.89
N HIS A 3 2.74 11.55 13.17
CA HIS A 3 3.62 10.49 13.69
C HIS A 3 3.25 9.06 13.25
N LYS A 4 2.02 8.83 12.78
CA LYS A 4 1.52 7.47 12.54
C LYS A 4 2.24 6.75 11.37
N PRO A 5 2.32 7.27 10.14
CA PRO A 5 2.92 6.52 9.03
C PRO A 5 4.39 6.15 9.26
N PHE A 6 5.16 6.95 10.02
CA PHE A 6 6.58 6.70 10.24
C PHE A 6 6.85 5.39 11.00
N SER A 7 5.96 4.93 11.89
CA SER A 7 6.17 3.67 12.61
C SER A 7 6.12 2.44 11.71
N LEU A 8 5.48 2.56 10.53
CA LEU A 8 5.50 1.55 9.48
C LEU A 8 6.64 1.81 8.48
N LEU A 9 6.74 3.04 7.98
CA LEU A 9 7.63 3.36 6.87
C LEU A 9 9.11 3.29 7.25
N VAL A 10 9.50 3.76 8.43
CA VAL A 10 10.90 3.72 8.87
C VAL A 10 11.46 2.29 8.88
N PRO A 11 10.87 1.31 9.61
CA PRO A 11 11.41 -0.03 9.62
C PRO A 11 11.32 -0.74 8.26
N LEU A 12 10.26 -0.49 7.48
CA LEU A 12 10.14 -1.12 6.16
C LEU A 12 11.16 -0.57 5.16
N SER A 13 11.38 0.75 5.14
CA SER A 13 12.37 1.38 4.24
C SER A 13 13.82 1.00 4.56
N ALA A 14 14.09 0.60 5.81
CA ALA A 14 15.40 0.13 6.24
C ALA A 14 15.59 -1.38 6.02
N SER A 15 14.51 -2.11 5.72
CA SER A 15 14.55 -3.55 5.44
C SER A 15 15.07 -3.80 4.03
N GLN A 16 15.94 -4.80 3.87
CA GLN A 16 16.38 -5.24 2.54
C GLN A 16 15.37 -6.18 1.85
N ASN A 17 14.30 -6.57 2.54
CA ASN A 17 13.32 -7.53 2.03
C ASN A 17 12.16 -6.86 1.29
N TYR A 18 12.03 -5.53 1.35
CA TYR A 18 10.91 -4.80 0.76
C TYR A 18 11.40 -3.61 -0.05
N SER A 19 10.74 -3.37 -1.19
CA SER A 19 10.78 -2.09 -1.88
C SER A 19 9.45 -1.37 -1.67
N LEU A 20 9.51 -0.08 -1.36
CA LEU A 20 8.34 0.72 -1.05
C LEU A 20 7.96 1.62 -2.21
N ALA A 21 6.72 1.47 -2.68
CA ALA A 21 6.17 2.26 -3.76
C ALA A 21 4.97 3.09 -3.29
N LEU A 22 4.90 4.35 -3.72
CA LEU A 22 3.75 5.24 -3.50
C LEU A 22 3.10 5.60 -4.82
N LEU A 23 1.86 5.15 -5.01
CA LEU A 23 0.98 5.61 -6.08
C LEU A 23 -0.12 6.49 -5.48
N THR A 24 -0.16 7.77 -5.86
CA THR A 24 -1.16 8.72 -5.34
C THR A 24 -1.84 9.50 -6.45
N ARG A 25 -3.10 9.88 -6.22
CA ARG A 25 -3.87 10.70 -7.15
C ARG A 25 -3.60 12.18 -6.91
N GLY A 26 -3.44 12.97 -7.96
CA GLY A 26 -3.42 14.43 -7.87
C GLY A 26 -2.54 15.11 -8.90
N GLU A 27 -2.28 16.39 -8.69
CA GLU A 27 -1.34 17.16 -9.50
C GLU A 27 0.10 16.90 -9.01
N ASN A 28 1.03 16.71 -9.96
CA ASN A 28 2.39 16.26 -9.69
C ASN A 28 3.16 17.23 -8.79
N SER A 29 3.12 18.53 -9.11
CA SER A 29 3.85 19.56 -8.37
C SER A 29 3.32 19.71 -6.94
N PHE A 30 2.00 19.63 -6.75
CA PHE A 30 1.36 19.72 -5.45
C PHE A 30 1.68 18.49 -4.57
N GLN A 31 1.56 17.28 -5.13
CA GLN A 31 1.83 16.06 -4.37
C GLN A 31 3.31 15.93 -4.01
N LYS A 32 4.24 16.27 -4.92
CA LYS A 32 5.67 16.31 -4.59
C LYS A 32 5.95 17.30 -3.46
N LYS A 33 5.42 18.53 -3.53
CA LYS A 33 5.56 19.51 -2.43
C LYS A 33 5.04 18.96 -1.11
N LYS A 34 3.89 18.27 -1.10
CA LYS A 34 3.33 17.64 0.10
C LYS A 34 4.25 16.54 0.64
N LEU A 35 4.79 15.68 -0.21
CA LEU A 35 5.70 14.60 0.20
C LEU A 35 7.01 15.14 0.78
N HIS A 36 7.59 16.16 0.18
CA HIS A 36 8.80 16.83 0.70
C HIS A 36 8.52 17.52 2.04
N LYS A 37 7.42 18.28 2.14
CA LYS A 37 7.06 19.00 3.37
C LYS A 37 6.86 18.07 4.57
N ASN A 38 6.41 16.84 4.34
CA ASN A 38 6.20 15.85 5.40
C ASN A 38 7.36 14.84 5.52
N GLU A 39 8.47 15.07 4.81
CA GLU A 39 9.63 14.16 4.78
C GLU A 39 9.31 12.71 4.38
N LEU A 40 8.19 12.48 3.68
CA LEU A 40 7.76 11.12 3.31
C LEU A 40 8.50 10.59 2.08
N TYR A 41 9.00 11.49 1.23
CA TYR A 41 9.64 11.14 -0.03
C TYR A 41 10.81 10.16 0.15
N LYS A 42 11.58 10.29 1.24
CA LYS A 42 12.78 9.49 1.50
C LYS A 42 12.53 8.01 1.84
N TYR A 43 11.27 7.61 2.08
CA TYR A 43 10.93 6.24 2.45
C TYR A 43 10.45 5.40 1.26
N PHE A 44 10.24 6.00 0.08
CA PHE A 44 9.72 5.29 -1.08
C PHE A 44 10.79 5.25 -2.17
N ASP A 45 11.09 4.04 -2.65
CA ASP A 45 11.97 3.80 -3.78
C ASP A 45 11.33 4.30 -5.08
N PHE A 46 10.00 4.16 -5.17
CA PHE A 46 9.23 4.52 -6.35
C PHE A 46 8.05 5.42 -5.98
N ILE A 47 7.91 6.55 -6.65
CA ILE A 47 6.79 7.47 -6.46
C ILE A 47 6.17 7.80 -7.81
N ARG A 48 4.86 7.57 -7.94
CA ARG A 48 4.09 7.95 -9.11
C ARG A 48 2.84 8.72 -8.71
N VAL A 49 2.68 9.89 -9.32
CA VAL A 49 1.46 10.71 -9.18
C VAL A 49 0.65 10.56 -10.46
N VAL A 50 -0.62 10.18 -10.32
CA VAL A 50 -1.52 9.91 -11.45
C VAL A 50 -2.77 10.79 -11.37
N PRO A 51 -3.40 11.13 -12.51
CA PRO A 51 -4.64 11.90 -12.51
C PRO A 51 -5.83 11.09 -11.95
N TYR A 52 -5.82 9.77 -12.14
CA TYR A 52 -6.82 8.83 -11.63
C TYR A 52 -6.16 7.47 -11.33
N LYS A 53 -6.80 6.68 -10.46
CA LYS A 53 -6.43 5.29 -10.17
C LYS A 53 -7.47 4.35 -10.79
N ASN A 54 -7.00 3.34 -11.49
CA ASN A 54 -7.76 2.16 -11.90
C ASN A 54 -6.79 0.95 -11.93
N ALA A 55 -7.31 -0.27 -12.12
CA ALA A 55 -6.49 -1.48 -12.09
C ALA A 55 -5.38 -1.45 -13.15
N GLU A 56 -5.66 -0.99 -14.37
CA GLU A 56 -4.66 -0.87 -15.45
C GLU A 56 -3.49 0.04 -15.07
N VAL A 57 -3.78 1.20 -14.47
CA VAL A 57 -2.76 2.17 -14.04
C VAL A 57 -1.88 1.58 -12.94
N ILE A 58 -2.47 0.86 -11.97
CA ILE A 58 -1.71 0.22 -10.88
C ILE A 58 -0.87 -0.93 -11.45
N LYS A 59 -1.47 -1.81 -12.27
CA LYS A 59 -0.77 -2.91 -12.93
C LYS A 59 0.43 -2.42 -13.74
N LYS A 60 0.22 -1.39 -14.57
CA LYS A 60 1.28 -0.78 -15.35
C LYS A 60 2.37 -0.20 -14.45
N PHE A 61 2.01 0.46 -13.35
CA PHE A 61 3.00 0.99 -12.42
C PHE A 61 3.87 -0.12 -11.83
N VAL A 62 3.25 -1.19 -11.31
CA VAL A 62 3.94 -2.36 -10.75
C VAL A 62 4.90 -3.00 -11.76
N GLN A 63 4.44 -3.18 -13.00
CA GLN A 63 5.27 -3.73 -14.07
C GLN A 63 6.41 -2.79 -14.48
N ASP A 64 6.16 -1.48 -14.57
CA ASP A 64 7.18 -0.49 -14.93
C ASP A 64 8.31 -0.42 -13.88
N ILE A 65 8.04 -0.77 -12.62
CA ILE A 65 9.05 -0.84 -11.55
C ILE A 65 9.66 -2.24 -11.38
N GLY A 66 9.31 -3.19 -12.26
CA GLY A 66 9.97 -4.51 -12.37
C GLY A 66 9.44 -5.60 -11.44
N PHE A 67 8.20 -5.48 -10.95
CA PHE A 67 7.58 -6.49 -10.08
C PHE A 67 6.38 -7.16 -10.76
N ASP A 68 6.10 -8.39 -10.33
CA ASP A 68 4.88 -9.12 -10.69
C ASP A 68 3.75 -8.81 -9.72
N CYS A 69 2.52 -8.66 -10.22
CA CYS A 69 1.38 -8.24 -9.40
C CYS A 69 1.04 -9.24 -8.27
N GLN A 70 1.33 -10.52 -8.44
CA GLN A 70 1.10 -11.56 -7.43
C GLN A 70 2.07 -11.48 -6.23
N ASP A 71 3.22 -10.83 -6.43
CA ASP A 71 4.28 -10.71 -5.43
C ASP A 71 4.25 -9.36 -4.70
N VAL A 72 3.26 -8.50 -5.01
CA VAL A 72 3.10 -7.20 -4.35
C VAL A 72 1.94 -7.17 -3.36
N TRP A 73 2.13 -6.33 -2.34
CA TRP A 73 1.10 -5.97 -1.38
C TRP A 73 0.57 -4.57 -1.67
N VAL A 74 -0.75 -4.45 -1.85
CA VAL A 74 -1.45 -3.17 -1.91
C VAL A 74 -2.00 -2.84 -0.53
N ILE A 75 -1.52 -1.73 0.04
CA ILE A 75 -1.93 -1.23 1.35
C ILE A 75 -2.62 0.12 1.13
N GLY A 76 -3.88 0.24 1.55
CA GLY A 76 -4.66 1.46 1.38
C GLY A 76 -5.79 1.59 2.38
N ASP A 77 -6.44 2.74 2.40
CA ASP A 77 -7.52 3.10 3.32
C ASP A 77 -8.91 3.08 2.65
N SER A 78 -8.98 2.80 1.34
CA SER A 78 -10.22 2.73 0.57
C SER A 78 -10.44 1.34 -0.02
N LEU A 79 -11.60 0.75 0.28
CA LEU A 79 -12.02 -0.51 -0.33
C LEU A 79 -12.14 -0.36 -1.85
N LYS A 80 -12.73 0.74 -2.33
CA LYS A 80 -12.95 0.97 -3.76
C LYS A 80 -11.67 1.28 -4.54
N SER A 81 -10.85 2.20 -4.03
CA SER A 81 -9.78 2.82 -4.82
C SER A 81 -8.38 2.29 -4.55
N ASP A 82 -8.23 1.39 -3.58
CA ASP A 82 -6.98 0.67 -3.33
C ASP A 82 -7.20 -0.85 -3.32
N ILE A 83 -8.09 -1.36 -2.46
CA ILE A 83 -8.22 -2.80 -2.23
C ILE A 83 -8.83 -3.53 -3.43
N ASN A 84 -9.97 -3.08 -3.93
CA ASN A 84 -10.61 -3.71 -5.09
C ASN A 84 -9.71 -3.65 -6.33
N LEU A 85 -9.00 -2.53 -6.53
CA LEU A 85 -8.06 -2.43 -7.64
C LEU A 85 -6.83 -3.34 -7.45
N GLY A 86 -6.36 -3.52 -6.21
CA GLY A 86 -5.30 -4.48 -5.89
C GLY A 86 -5.72 -5.92 -6.16
N ILE A 87 -6.93 -6.29 -5.75
CA ILE A 87 -7.52 -7.61 -6.02
C ILE A 87 -7.65 -7.84 -7.53
N GLU A 88 -8.15 -6.86 -8.29
CA GLU A 88 -8.32 -6.96 -9.75
C GLU A 88 -7.00 -7.22 -10.49
N ILE A 89 -5.87 -6.74 -9.97
CA ILE A 89 -4.55 -7.00 -10.58
C ILE A 89 -3.89 -8.28 -10.05
N GLY A 90 -4.50 -8.98 -9.11
CA GLY A 90 -3.97 -10.20 -8.49
C GLY A 90 -3.03 -9.97 -7.31
N ALA A 91 -3.01 -8.77 -6.72
CA ALA A 91 -2.16 -8.45 -5.57
C ALA A 91 -2.76 -8.89 -4.25
N LYS A 92 -1.89 -9.14 -3.26
CA LYS A 92 -2.29 -9.30 -1.86
C LYS A 92 -2.69 -7.92 -1.30
N CYS A 93 -3.73 -7.87 -0.48
CA CYS A 93 -4.32 -6.59 -0.07
C CYS A 93 -4.47 -6.45 1.44
N ILE A 94 -4.17 -5.25 1.97
CA ILE A 94 -4.39 -4.86 3.36
C ILE A 94 -5.17 -3.54 3.40
N LEU A 95 -6.39 -3.58 3.94
CA LEU A 95 -7.21 -2.41 4.24
C LEU A 95 -6.82 -1.85 5.61
N TYR A 96 -6.27 -0.64 5.62
CA TYR A 96 -5.98 0.11 6.84
C TYR A 96 -7.21 0.93 7.25
N GLY A 97 -7.97 0.41 8.21
CA GLY A 97 -9.20 0.99 8.74
C GLY A 97 -8.96 2.18 9.68
N TYR A 98 -8.22 3.21 9.22
CA TYR A 98 -7.93 4.35 10.07
C TYR A 98 -9.19 5.14 10.44
N HIS A 99 -9.59 5.04 11.70
CA HIS A 99 -10.64 5.88 12.27
C HIS A 99 -10.05 7.21 12.75
N HIS A 100 -10.33 8.30 12.01
CA HIS A 100 -10.00 9.63 12.49
C HIS A 100 -11.05 10.10 13.51
N PRO A 101 -10.67 10.48 14.74
CA PRO A 101 -11.62 10.79 15.82
C PRO A 101 -12.55 11.98 15.53
N HIS A 102 -12.18 12.83 14.57
CA HIS A 102 -12.97 14.00 14.16
C HIS A 102 -13.47 13.96 12.71
N TYR A 103 -13.17 12.91 11.93
CA TYR A 103 -13.58 12.81 10.53
C TYR A 103 -14.07 11.39 10.23
N HIS A 104 -15.37 11.27 10.02
CA HIS A 104 -15.98 10.04 9.50
C HIS A 104 -15.91 10.11 7.97
N TRP A 105 -14.94 9.40 7.38
CA TRP A 105 -14.84 9.29 5.92
C TRP A 105 -15.86 8.26 5.41
N ILE A 106 -16.93 8.76 4.80
CA ILE A 106 -18.05 7.96 4.23
C ILE A 106 -17.72 7.57 2.78
N GLN A 107 -16.51 7.05 2.48
CA GLN A 107 -16.20 6.67 1.08
C GLN A 107 -16.68 5.26 0.70
N ASP A 108 -16.88 4.37 1.66
CA ASP A 108 -17.05 2.93 1.37
C ASP A 108 -18.43 2.36 1.72
N HIS A 109 -19.44 3.18 2.05
CA HIS A 109 -20.76 2.70 2.49
C HIS A 109 -21.52 1.83 1.48
N GLU A 110 -21.08 1.78 0.22
CA GLU A 110 -21.72 1.01 -0.86
C GLU A 110 -20.76 0.11 -1.65
N SER A 111 -19.50 -0.01 -1.21
CA SER A 111 -18.52 -0.85 -1.91
C SER A 111 -18.47 -2.25 -1.30
N PHE A 112 -18.50 -3.27 -2.14
CA PHE A 112 -18.28 -4.66 -1.75
C PHE A 112 -16.87 -5.09 -2.13
N ALA A 113 -16.28 -5.95 -1.30
CA ALA A 113 -14.97 -6.51 -1.60
C ALA A 113 -15.07 -7.50 -2.76
N LEU A 114 -14.16 -7.38 -3.73
CA LEU A 114 -14.11 -8.28 -4.89
C LEU A 114 -13.36 -9.59 -4.62
N GLY A 115 -12.79 -9.75 -3.41
CA GLY A 115 -11.95 -10.87 -3.04
C GLY A 115 -11.40 -10.75 -1.62
N SER A 116 -10.44 -11.61 -1.28
CA SER A 116 -9.83 -11.67 0.05
C SER A 116 -8.84 -10.53 0.29
N PHE A 117 -8.85 -10.01 1.51
CA PHE A 117 -7.91 -8.99 1.99
C PHE A 117 -7.80 -9.10 3.52
N TYR A 118 -6.73 -8.54 4.08
CA TYR A 118 -6.61 -8.34 5.53
C TYR A 118 -7.15 -6.97 5.90
N LYS A 119 -7.88 -6.86 7.02
CA LYS A 119 -8.26 -5.57 7.60
C LYS A 119 -7.49 -5.36 8.90
N VAL A 120 -6.91 -4.18 9.06
CA VAL A 120 -6.16 -3.79 10.26
C VAL A 120 -6.48 -2.36 10.68
N ASP A 121 -6.52 -2.13 11.99
CA ASP A 121 -6.75 -0.78 12.55
C ASP A 121 -5.44 -0.15 13.07
N ASN A 122 -4.37 -0.94 13.18
CA ASN A 122 -3.04 -0.50 13.59
C ASN A 122 -1.99 -0.79 12.53
N LEU A 123 -1.03 0.14 12.39
CA LEU A 123 0.08 0.00 11.46
C LEU A 123 1.06 -1.11 11.87
N SER A 124 1.13 -1.48 13.15
CA SER A 124 1.93 -2.61 13.63
C SER A 124 1.48 -3.93 13.04
N ASP A 125 0.18 -4.09 12.84
CA ASP A 125 -0.43 -5.35 12.41
C ASP A 125 -0.09 -5.61 10.93
N ILE A 126 0.03 -4.55 10.14
CA ILE A 126 0.54 -4.60 8.76
C ILE A 126 1.90 -5.27 8.72
N ARG A 127 2.83 -4.83 9.58
CA ARG A 127 4.19 -5.37 9.60
C ARG A 127 4.21 -6.86 9.93
N GLN A 128 3.42 -7.30 10.91
CA GLN A 128 3.34 -8.71 11.30
C GLN A 128 2.82 -9.59 10.16
N ILE A 129 1.84 -9.10 9.39
CA ILE A 129 1.31 -9.80 8.20
C ILE A 129 2.41 -9.95 7.13
N LEU A 130 3.13 -8.87 6.82
CA LEU A 130 4.22 -8.89 5.83
C LEU A 130 5.36 -9.85 6.22
N GLU A 131 5.77 -9.82 7.50
CA GLU A 131 6.83 -10.70 8.02
C GLU A 131 6.41 -12.18 7.99
N SER A 132 5.15 -12.48 8.31
CA SER A 132 4.63 -13.85 8.27
C SER A 132 4.57 -14.43 6.85
N ASP A 133 4.19 -13.61 5.86
CA ASP A 133 4.16 -13.98 4.44
C ASP A 133 5.57 -14.22 3.86
N SER A 134 6.55 -13.44 4.30
CA SER A 134 7.95 -13.63 3.89
C SER A 134 8.52 -14.95 4.42
N ASN A 135 8.19 -15.32 5.67
CA ASN A 135 8.66 -16.55 6.30
C ASN A 135 8.05 -17.80 5.63
N SER A 136 6.75 -17.80 5.33
CA SER A 136 6.09 -18.93 4.66
C SER A 136 6.63 -19.20 3.25
N ASN A 137 6.96 -18.13 2.52
CA ASN A 137 7.61 -18.24 1.21
C ASN A 137 9.03 -18.80 1.29
N SER A 138 9.78 -18.49 2.37
CA SER A 138 11.15 -18.99 2.56
C SER A 138 11.21 -20.48 2.91
N GLU A 139 10.27 -20.97 3.71
CA GLU A 139 10.14 -22.40 4.06
C GLU A 139 9.77 -23.24 2.83
N SER A 140 8.83 -22.75 2.01
CA SER A 140 8.40 -23.41 0.78
C SER A 140 9.54 -23.57 -0.23
N ARG A 141 10.46 -22.59 -0.28
CA ARG A 141 11.58 -22.55 -1.23
C ARG A 141 12.81 -23.36 -0.77
N SER A 142 12.88 -23.72 0.51
CA SER A 142 13.95 -24.54 1.10
C SER A 142 13.68 -26.05 1.02
N MET A 143 12.45 -26.44 0.65
CA MET A 143 12.01 -27.84 0.50
C MET A 143 12.03 -28.35 -0.96
N THR A 144 12.59 -27.58 -1.90
CA THR A 144 12.74 -27.96 -3.32
C THR A 144 14.21 -28.08 -3.68
#